data_AF-A0A6M2A3X9-F1
#
_entry.id   AF-A0A6M2A3X9-F1
#
_cell.length_a   1.000
_cell.length_b   1.000
_cell.length_c   1.000
_cell.angle_alpha   90.00
_cell.angle_beta   90.00
_cell.angle_gamma   90.00
#
_symmetry.space_group_name_H-M   'P 1'
#
loop_
_entity.id
_entity.type
_entity.pdbx_description
1 polymer ?
#
loop_
_entity_poly.entity_id
_entity_poly.type
_entity_poly.pdbx_seq_one_letter_code
_entity_poly.pdbx_strand_id
1 'polypeptide(L)'
;MAESGISPYSLICTIRYLVNLLFNGFFSYINPDSSKMDLLRNQGRISYGNLSSQDRSTLKVIFLGDVMMSRSGEPPRINPDLSHLLESADIIVANIESPVVNNGSPTRRGLSLNFEMDTSFLSSIHSSNRKAKWILSIANNHACDNSMGNNQDVSGIEKTIDNIKSVIPDAEVIGAEIGSARTALSLRLEDGPTLGFVGWTEVMNRDYRHYKKKIIRETDLADSAITQIKDKVDMLFGFAHGNEEQSYSPLKETRDRWRDLLCEHKFDVIVGHGPHVLQPAEQVGEKGLLFHSIGNYCSPIGKSQTKVGAIPELTIHYSKEGISFTDYKINILEQDNGRLSLIQDLNTEPQKHPDIISRLRRIWKPLSFNPA
;
A
#
# COMPACT_ATOMS: atom_id res chain seq x y z
N MET A 1 -7.50 -24.02 -26.42
CA MET A 1 -7.21 -22.76 -27.14
C MET A 1 -6.94 -21.69 -26.09
N ALA A 2 -5.95 -20.83 -26.29
CA ALA A 2 -5.64 -19.77 -25.33
C ALA A 2 -6.55 -18.57 -25.60
N GLU A 3 -7.65 -18.47 -24.86
CA GLU A 3 -8.49 -17.27 -24.89
C GLU A 3 -7.73 -16.14 -24.19
N SER A 4 -7.51 -15.05 -24.93
CA SER A 4 -6.85 -13.84 -24.44
C SER A 4 -7.60 -13.26 -23.24
N GLY A 5 -6.89 -13.00 -22.15
CA GLY A 5 -7.47 -12.48 -20.92
C GLY A 5 -8.32 -11.24 -21.18
N ILE A 6 -9.62 -11.36 -20.91
CA ILE A 6 -10.53 -10.22 -20.88
C ILE A 6 -10.13 -9.40 -19.64
N SER A 7 -9.89 -8.11 -19.85
CA SER A 7 -9.59 -7.14 -18.79
C SER A 7 -10.58 -7.29 -17.61
N PRO A 8 -10.12 -7.32 -16.35
CA PRO A 8 -11.01 -7.36 -15.18
C PRO A 8 -11.81 -6.05 -15.04
N TYR A 9 -11.36 -5.00 -15.73
CA TYR A 9 -12.00 -3.71 -15.81
C TYR A 9 -13.14 -3.71 -16.84
N SER A 10 -14.28 -3.08 -16.50
CA SER A 10 -15.38 -2.86 -17.45
C SER A 10 -14.90 -2.23 -18.77
N LEU A 11 -15.67 -2.33 -19.85
CA LEU A 11 -15.29 -1.71 -21.14
C LEU A 11 -15.00 -0.20 -20.98
N ILE A 12 -15.75 0.50 -20.13
CA ILE A 12 -15.56 1.91 -19.81
C ILE A 12 -14.24 2.13 -19.06
N CYS A 13 -13.94 1.31 -18.05
CA CYS A 13 -12.69 1.37 -17.30
C CYS A 13 -11.47 0.98 -18.16
N THR A 14 -11.62 0.03 -19.09
CA THR A 14 -10.57 -0.32 -20.06
C THR A 14 -10.31 0.83 -21.05
N ILE A 15 -11.36 1.52 -21.52
CA ILE A 15 -11.22 2.74 -22.34
C ILE A 15 -10.56 3.86 -21.53
N ARG A 16 -10.97 4.08 -20.27
CA ARG A 16 -10.36 5.06 -19.36
C ARG A 16 -8.89 4.75 -19.08
N TYR A 17 -8.54 3.49 -18.83
CA TYR A 17 -7.15 3.03 -18.70
C TYR A 17 -6.35 3.36 -19.96
N LEU A 18 -6.85 3.01 -21.16
CA LEU A 18 -6.16 3.33 -22.42
C LEU A 18 -6.03 4.85 -22.66
N VAL A 19 -7.04 5.64 -22.31
CA VAL A 19 -7.00 7.10 -22.38
C VAL A 19 -6.00 7.68 -21.37
N ASN A 20 -6.00 7.25 -20.12
CA ASN A 20 -5.01 7.65 -19.11
C ASN A 20 -3.60 7.18 -19.51
N LEU A 21 -3.47 6.01 -20.13
CA LEU A 21 -2.23 5.46 -20.65
C LEU A 21 -1.63 6.34 -21.75
N LEU A 22 -2.46 6.81 -22.68
CA LEU A 22 -2.08 7.67 -23.81
C LEU A 22 -1.85 9.14 -23.41
N PHE A 23 -2.66 9.66 -22.50
CA PHE A 23 -2.64 11.07 -22.10
C PHE A 23 -1.97 11.32 -20.73
N ASN A 24 -1.15 10.38 -20.23
CA ASN A 24 -0.42 10.52 -18.96
C ASN A 24 -1.36 10.93 -17.79
N GLY A 25 -2.48 10.23 -17.63
CA GLY A 25 -3.49 10.49 -16.61
C GLY A 25 -4.16 11.88 -16.70
N PHE A 26 -4.05 12.61 -17.81
CA PHE A 26 -4.61 13.97 -17.94
C PHE A 26 -6.12 14.02 -17.66
N PHE A 27 -6.86 13.01 -18.09
CA PHE A 27 -8.31 12.94 -17.88
C PHE A 27 -8.69 12.48 -16.45
N SER A 28 -7.78 11.81 -15.72
CA SER A 28 -7.95 11.48 -14.30
C SER A 28 -8.08 12.71 -13.39
N TYR A 29 -7.62 13.89 -13.84
CA TYR A 29 -7.68 15.13 -13.07
C TYR A 29 -9.03 15.86 -13.14
N ILE A 30 -9.96 15.43 -14.00
CA ILE A 30 -11.32 16.01 -14.08
C ILE A 30 -12.19 15.40 -12.96
N ASN A 31 -11.83 15.74 -11.71
CA ASN A 31 -12.48 15.22 -10.50
C ASN A 31 -13.28 16.32 -9.77
N PRO A 32 -14.62 16.33 -9.92
CA PRO A 32 -15.48 17.33 -9.28
C PRO A 32 -15.62 17.16 -7.76
N ASP A 33 -15.21 16.03 -7.18
CA ASP A 33 -15.30 15.78 -5.73
C ASP A 33 -14.02 16.14 -4.95
N SER A 34 -12.91 16.49 -5.63
CA SER A 34 -11.66 16.92 -4.96
C SER A 34 -11.81 18.18 -4.09
N SER A 35 -12.86 18.97 -4.30
CA SER A 35 -13.23 20.14 -3.47
C SER A 35 -14.00 19.78 -2.19
N LYS A 36 -14.40 18.51 -2.02
CA LYS A 36 -15.13 17.98 -0.85
C LYS A 36 -14.29 17.02 -0.01
N MET A 37 -12.98 16.95 -0.27
CA MET A 37 -12.03 16.13 0.47
C MET A 37 -11.34 16.99 1.53
N ASP A 38 -11.26 16.50 2.77
CA ASP A 38 -10.49 17.16 3.83
C ASP A 38 -9.02 16.70 3.73
N LEU A 39 -8.29 17.33 2.80
CA LEU A 39 -6.98 16.86 2.36
C LEU A 39 -5.90 17.04 3.44
N LEU A 40 -5.17 15.97 3.72
CA LEU A 40 -4.05 15.99 4.66
C LEU A 40 -2.92 16.92 4.17
N ARG A 41 -2.21 17.50 5.13
CA ARG A 41 -0.90 18.11 4.90
C ARG A 41 0.15 17.01 4.76
N ASN A 42 1.39 17.38 4.41
CA ASN A 42 2.52 16.44 4.41
C ASN A 42 2.90 15.91 5.81
N GLN A 43 2.45 16.58 6.88
CA GLN A 43 2.58 16.11 8.26
C GLN A 43 1.49 16.72 9.15
N GLY A 44 1.14 16.04 10.24
CA GLY A 44 0.12 16.50 11.19
C GLY A 44 -0.07 15.54 12.37
N ARG A 45 -1.12 15.78 13.15
CA ARG A 45 -1.45 15.02 14.37
C ARG A 45 -2.92 14.66 14.41
N ILE A 46 -3.24 13.42 14.73
CA ILE A 46 -4.58 12.96 15.09
C ILE A 46 -4.62 12.70 16.60
N SER A 47 -5.54 13.34 17.31
CA SER A 47 -5.68 13.21 18.77
C SER A 47 -6.80 12.24 19.13
N TYR A 48 -6.53 11.26 19.99
CA TYR A 48 -7.53 10.26 20.40
C TYR A 48 -8.20 10.62 21.74
N GLY A 49 -7.52 11.38 22.62
CA GLY A 49 -8.09 11.96 23.83
C GLY A 49 -7.06 12.76 24.65
N ASN A 50 -7.53 13.40 25.73
CA ASN A 50 -6.67 14.12 26.69
C ASN A 50 -6.07 13.15 27.73
N LEU A 51 -5.23 12.22 27.28
CA LEU A 51 -4.43 11.40 28.19
C LEU A 51 -3.27 12.22 28.78
N SER A 52 -2.88 11.89 30.02
CA SER A 52 -1.80 12.55 30.77
C SER A 52 -0.48 12.60 29.98
N SER A 53 0.36 13.60 30.26
CA SER A 53 1.63 13.83 29.56
C SER A 53 2.88 13.26 30.26
N GLN A 54 2.71 12.57 31.38
CA GLN A 54 3.82 11.91 32.08
C GLN A 54 4.01 10.49 31.52
N ASP A 55 5.25 10.18 31.14
CA ASP A 55 5.75 8.91 30.62
C ASP A 55 4.95 8.30 29.46
N ARG A 56 5.17 8.85 28.26
CA ARG A 56 4.65 8.32 26.99
C ARG A 56 5.74 7.60 26.21
N SER A 57 5.45 6.37 25.80
CA SER A 57 6.23 5.61 24.83
C SER A 57 5.81 5.96 23.39
N THR A 58 6.67 5.64 22.43
CA THR A 58 6.42 5.82 21.00
C THR A 58 6.58 4.51 20.25
N LEU A 59 5.74 4.30 19.25
CA LEU A 59 5.89 3.23 18.27
C LEU A 59 5.78 3.81 16.85
N LYS A 60 6.72 3.47 15.97
CA LYS A 60 6.72 3.90 14.58
C LYS A 60 6.28 2.79 13.63
N VAL A 61 5.20 3.04 12.90
CA VAL A 61 4.72 2.21 11.79
C VAL A 61 5.03 2.91 10.48
N ILE A 62 5.72 2.23 9.57
CA ILE A 62 6.02 2.71 8.21
C ILE A 62 5.29 1.86 7.19
N PHE A 63 4.68 2.50 6.19
CA PHE A 63 3.96 1.85 5.10
C PHE A 63 4.71 2.03 3.79
N LEU A 64 5.00 0.92 3.12
CA LEU A 64 5.65 0.89 1.81
C LEU A 64 4.61 0.64 0.73
N GLY A 65 4.72 1.37 -0.37
CA GLY A 65 3.95 1.18 -1.58
C GLY A 65 4.12 -0.19 -2.24
N ASP A 66 3.58 -0.33 -3.45
CA ASP A 66 3.60 -1.58 -4.20
C ASP A 66 5.04 -2.08 -4.43
N VAL A 67 5.33 -3.29 -3.94
CA VAL A 67 6.61 -3.99 -4.09
C VAL A 67 6.45 -4.99 -5.24
N MET A 68 6.98 -4.60 -6.40
CA MET A 68 7.03 -5.42 -7.60
C MET A 68 8.47 -5.59 -8.08
N MET A 69 8.67 -6.58 -8.95
CA MET A 69 9.93 -6.76 -9.66
C MET A 69 10.34 -5.50 -10.45
N SER A 70 11.63 -5.18 -10.52
CA SER A 70 12.11 -4.00 -11.26
C SER A 70 12.27 -4.30 -12.76
N ARG A 71 12.33 -3.26 -13.59
CA ARG A 71 12.54 -3.40 -15.05
C ARG A 71 13.89 -4.05 -15.40
N SER A 72 14.89 -3.94 -14.52
CA SER A 72 16.19 -4.61 -14.69
C SER A 72 16.18 -6.07 -14.28
N GLY A 73 15.13 -6.55 -13.59
CA GLY A 73 15.13 -7.87 -12.94
C GLY A 73 15.94 -7.92 -11.63
N GLU A 74 16.60 -6.82 -11.27
CA GLU A 74 17.50 -6.69 -10.13
C GLU A 74 16.85 -5.90 -8.97
N PRO A 75 17.14 -6.23 -7.69
CA PRO A 75 16.65 -5.46 -6.56
C PRO A 75 17.04 -3.97 -6.62
N PRO A 76 16.20 -3.05 -6.10
CA PRO A 76 16.50 -1.63 -6.08
C PRO A 76 17.66 -1.28 -5.13
N ARG A 77 18.55 -0.38 -5.55
CA ARG A 77 19.58 0.22 -4.68
C ARG A 77 18.93 1.26 -3.76
N ILE A 78 19.01 1.05 -2.45
CA ILE A 78 18.39 1.95 -1.46
C ILE A 78 19.37 3.10 -1.11
N ASN A 79 18.91 4.36 -1.17
CA ASN A 79 19.67 5.52 -0.70
C ASN A 79 19.85 5.45 0.84
N PRO A 80 21.03 5.76 1.41
CA PRO A 80 21.22 5.95 2.85
C PRO A 80 20.09 6.69 3.57
N ASP A 81 19.56 7.79 3.03
CA ASP A 81 18.43 8.53 3.63
C ASP A 81 17.17 7.69 3.82
N LEU A 82 16.88 6.83 2.83
CA LEU A 82 15.77 5.88 2.88
C LEU A 82 16.09 4.73 3.83
N SER A 83 17.34 4.25 3.86
CA SER A 83 17.77 3.25 4.85
C SER A 83 17.54 3.75 6.27
N HIS A 84 18.00 4.96 6.61
CA HIS A 84 17.81 5.55 7.94
C HIS A 84 16.34 5.78 8.31
N LEU A 85 15.47 6.12 7.36
CA LEU A 85 14.02 6.16 7.59
C LEU A 85 13.50 4.77 8.00
N LEU A 86 13.83 3.74 7.22
CA LEU A 86 13.39 2.36 7.46
C LEU A 86 13.97 1.76 8.75
N GLU A 87 15.24 2.03 9.05
CA GLU A 87 15.96 1.66 10.29
C GLU A 87 15.27 2.20 11.55
N SER A 88 14.54 3.32 11.43
CA SER A 88 13.82 3.96 12.54
C SER A 88 12.43 3.38 12.83
N ALA A 89 11.97 2.41 12.04
CA ALA A 89 10.66 1.78 12.19
C ALA A 89 10.67 0.61 13.18
N ASP A 90 9.62 0.50 13.98
CA ASP A 90 9.34 -0.70 14.80
C ASP A 90 8.51 -1.72 14.01
N ILE A 91 7.63 -1.23 13.12
CA ILE A 91 6.78 -2.04 12.25
C ILE A 91 6.89 -1.51 10.81
N ILE A 92 7.07 -2.42 9.85
CA ILE A 92 7.04 -2.09 8.41
C ILE A 92 5.95 -2.92 7.73
N VAL A 93 5.01 -2.24 7.07
CA VAL A 93 3.91 -2.84 6.31
C VAL A 93 4.14 -2.61 4.81
N ALA A 94 4.00 -3.65 3.98
CA ALA A 94 4.24 -3.52 2.53
C ALA A 94 3.28 -4.39 1.70
N ASN A 95 2.98 -3.95 0.46
CA ASN A 95 2.17 -4.70 -0.49
C ASN A 95 3.10 -5.50 -1.41
N ILE A 96 3.11 -6.83 -1.28
CA ILE A 96 3.87 -7.72 -2.16
C ILE A 96 2.99 -8.07 -3.35
N GLU A 97 3.11 -7.25 -4.41
CA GLU A 97 2.21 -7.32 -5.56
C GLU A 97 2.69 -8.28 -6.64
N SER A 98 4.00 -8.48 -6.77
CA SER A 98 4.52 -9.59 -7.58
C SER A 98 4.64 -10.86 -6.74
N PRO A 99 3.99 -11.98 -7.11
CA PRO A 99 4.23 -13.29 -6.51
C PRO A 99 5.71 -13.64 -6.42
N VAL A 100 6.11 -14.23 -5.30
CA VAL A 100 7.52 -14.41 -4.93
C VAL A 100 8.01 -15.80 -5.27
N VAL A 101 9.12 -15.90 -5.99
CA VAL A 101 9.69 -17.15 -6.52
C VAL A 101 11.20 -17.21 -6.28
N ASN A 102 11.77 -18.42 -6.31
CA ASN A 102 13.23 -18.62 -6.26
C ASN A 102 13.80 -18.67 -7.68
N ASN A 103 14.90 -17.93 -7.92
CA ASN A 103 15.48 -17.72 -9.25
C ASN A 103 14.48 -17.10 -10.24
N GLY A 104 13.72 -16.12 -9.76
CA GLY A 104 12.74 -15.37 -10.54
C GLY A 104 13.40 -14.67 -11.72
N SER A 105 13.21 -15.21 -12.92
CA SER A 105 13.57 -14.52 -14.15
C SER A 105 12.47 -13.51 -14.52
N PRO A 106 12.77 -12.44 -15.28
CA PRO A 106 11.75 -11.60 -15.89
C PRO A 106 10.91 -12.40 -16.90
N THR A 107 9.88 -13.10 -16.44
CA THR A 107 8.99 -13.95 -17.25
C THR A 107 8.00 -13.13 -18.05
N ARG A 108 8.50 -12.29 -18.95
CA ARG A 108 7.71 -11.73 -20.05
C ARG A 108 7.37 -12.86 -21.04
N ARG A 109 6.40 -13.71 -20.67
CA ARG A 109 5.85 -14.75 -21.55
C ARG A 109 4.97 -14.09 -22.64
N GLY A 110 5.62 -13.46 -23.60
CA GLY A 110 4.98 -12.77 -24.72
C GLY A 110 4.16 -11.55 -24.26
N LEU A 111 2.86 -11.57 -24.56
CA LEU A 111 1.88 -10.53 -24.18
C LEU A 111 1.30 -10.73 -22.76
N SER A 112 1.74 -11.74 -22.02
CA SER A 112 1.27 -12.01 -20.66
C SER A 112 1.67 -10.88 -19.69
N LEU A 113 0.68 -10.40 -18.92
CA LEU A 113 0.83 -9.44 -17.82
C LEU A 113 1.15 -10.13 -16.48
N ASN A 114 1.65 -11.37 -16.51
CA ASN A 114 2.04 -12.06 -15.29
C ASN A 114 3.33 -11.46 -14.71
N PHE A 115 3.32 -11.08 -13.44
CA PHE A 115 4.54 -10.72 -12.71
C PHE A 115 5.02 -11.85 -11.80
N GLU A 116 6.34 -11.97 -11.69
CA GLU A 116 7.03 -12.81 -10.71
C GLU A 116 8.22 -12.00 -10.20
N MET A 117 8.53 -12.09 -8.90
CA MET A 117 9.62 -11.38 -8.25
C MET A 117 10.52 -12.37 -7.52
N ASP A 118 11.83 -12.23 -7.71
CA ASP A 118 12.81 -13.09 -7.06
C ASP A 118 12.96 -12.76 -5.56
N THR A 119 13.27 -13.77 -4.75
CA THR A 119 13.52 -13.65 -3.30
C THR A 119 14.64 -12.66 -2.94
N SER A 120 15.55 -12.33 -3.85
CA SER A 120 16.55 -11.26 -3.70
C SER A 120 15.93 -9.87 -3.47
N PHE A 121 14.73 -9.58 -3.99
CA PHE A 121 14.04 -8.30 -3.74
C PHE A 121 13.62 -8.19 -2.27
N LEU A 122 12.96 -9.22 -1.73
CA LEU A 122 12.62 -9.28 -0.31
C LEU A 122 13.89 -9.23 0.56
N SER A 123 14.94 -9.93 0.16
CA SER A 123 16.22 -9.96 0.88
C SER A 123 16.86 -8.57 0.95
N SER A 124 16.81 -7.82 -0.15
CA SER A 124 17.31 -6.44 -0.24
C SER A 124 16.48 -5.49 0.63
N ILE A 125 15.15 -5.55 0.53
CA ILE A 125 14.25 -4.65 1.27
C ILE A 125 14.30 -4.94 2.79
N HIS A 126 14.30 -6.22 3.18
CA HIS A 126 14.47 -6.65 4.57
C HIS A 126 15.82 -6.20 5.16
N SER A 127 16.88 -6.14 4.34
CA SER A 127 18.21 -5.75 4.83
C SER A 127 18.28 -4.34 5.41
N SER A 128 17.37 -3.43 5.00
CA SER A 128 17.28 -2.07 5.56
C SER A 128 16.76 -2.04 6.99
N ASN A 129 15.95 -3.01 7.44
CA ASN A 129 15.63 -3.14 8.86
C ASN A 129 15.24 -4.57 9.22
N ARG A 130 16.22 -5.35 9.70
CA ARG A 130 16.01 -6.73 10.18
C ARG A 130 15.45 -6.83 11.60
N LYS A 131 15.17 -5.70 12.28
CA LYS A 131 14.66 -5.66 13.65
C LYS A 131 13.18 -5.30 13.73
N ALA A 132 12.66 -4.57 12.74
CA ALA A 132 11.24 -4.26 12.64
C ALA A 132 10.39 -5.53 12.49
N LYS A 133 9.16 -5.48 13.01
CA LYS A 133 8.14 -6.47 12.69
C LYS A 133 7.61 -6.21 11.28
N TRP A 134 7.90 -7.12 10.36
CA TRP A 134 7.41 -7.05 8.98
C TRP A 134 6.00 -7.61 8.86
N ILE A 135 5.12 -6.89 8.15
CA ILE A 135 3.75 -7.30 7.84
C ILE A 135 3.54 -7.14 6.34
N LEU A 136 3.37 -8.25 5.63
CA LEU A 136 3.33 -8.28 4.18
C LEU A 136 1.92 -8.62 3.71
N SER A 137 1.26 -7.70 3.03
CA SER A 137 -0.01 -7.99 2.35
C SER A 137 0.28 -8.65 1.01
N ILE A 138 -0.48 -9.71 0.70
CA ILE A 138 -0.54 -10.34 -0.62
C ILE A 138 -1.93 -10.22 -1.25
N ALA A 139 -2.80 -9.36 -0.70
CA ALA A 139 -4.11 -9.08 -1.27
C ALA A 139 -4.01 -8.01 -2.36
N ASN A 140 -3.86 -8.46 -3.60
CA ASN A 140 -3.76 -7.62 -4.79
C ASN A 140 -4.17 -8.40 -6.05
N ASN A 141 -4.34 -7.67 -7.16
CA ASN A 141 -4.80 -8.23 -8.43
C ASN A 141 -3.87 -9.29 -9.06
N HIS A 142 -2.58 -9.26 -8.72
CA HIS A 142 -1.50 -10.10 -9.27
C HIS A 142 -1.16 -11.33 -8.42
N ALA A 143 -1.74 -11.47 -7.22
CA ALA A 143 -1.44 -12.52 -6.24
C ALA A 143 -1.49 -13.97 -6.78
N CYS A 144 -2.21 -14.21 -7.88
CA CYS A 144 -2.36 -15.53 -8.49
C CYS A 144 -1.64 -15.72 -9.85
N ASP A 145 -0.74 -14.82 -10.25
CA ASP A 145 -0.10 -14.85 -11.57
C ASP A 145 0.78 -16.07 -11.83
N ASN A 146 1.47 -16.55 -10.79
CA ASN A 146 2.33 -17.74 -10.83
C ASN A 146 1.56 -19.05 -10.61
N SER A 147 0.23 -19.00 -10.43
CA SER A 147 -0.61 -20.20 -10.40
C SER A 147 -0.83 -20.71 -11.83
N MET A 148 -0.70 -22.01 -12.06
CA MET A 148 -0.60 -22.62 -13.39
C MET A 148 -1.78 -23.54 -13.76
N GLY A 149 -2.58 -24.00 -12.80
CA GLY A 149 -3.53 -25.11 -13.00
C GLY A 149 -5.00 -24.77 -12.75
N ASN A 150 -5.69 -24.21 -13.75
CA ASN A 150 -7.16 -24.04 -13.76
C ASN A 150 -7.75 -23.21 -12.60
N ASN A 151 -9.10 -23.17 -12.59
CA ASN A 151 -10.06 -22.70 -11.59
C ASN A 151 -9.67 -22.62 -10.08
N GLN A 152 -8.71 -23.44 -9.64
CA GLN A 152 -8.57 -23.87 -8.25
C GLN A 152 -7.11 -24.00 -7.77
N ASP A 153 -6.12 -23.83 -8.64
CA ASP A 153 -4.70 -23.89 -8.25
C ASP A 153 -4.30 -22.66 -7.44
N VAL A 154 -3.93 -22.88 -6.19
CA VAL A 154 -3.48 -21.88 -5.23
C VAL A 154 -2.00 -22.05 -4.86
N SER A 155 -1.31 -23.00 -5.51
CA SER A 155 0.10 -23.33 -5.20
C SER A 155 1.06 -22.18 -5.47
N GLY A 156 0.70 -21.24 -6.34
CA GLY A 156 1.45 -20.00 -6.56
C GLY A 156 1.37 -19.02 -5.37
N ILE A 157 0.21 -18.97 -4.71
CA ILE A 157 -0.02 -18.20 -3.49
C ILE A 157 0.75 -18.84 -2.32
N GLU A 158 0.62 -20.17 -2.16
CA GLU A 158 1.33 -20.94 -1.12
C GLU A 158 2.84 -20.76 -1.25
N LYS A 159 3.42 -20.93 -2.45
CA LYS A 159 4.85 -20.69 -2.71
C LYS A 159 5.27 -19.25 -2.41
N THR A 160 4.42 -18.27 -2.67
CA THR A 160 4.71 -16.86 -2.34
C THR A 160 4.84 -16.67 -0.83
N ILE A 161 3.94 -17.27 -0.05
CA ILE A 161 3.97 -17.25 1.42
C ILE A 161 5.20 -18.00 1.96
N ASP A 162 5.48 -19.19 1.43
CA ASP A 162 6.65 -20.00 1.83
C ASP A 162 7.97 -19.29 1.52
N ASN A 163 8.08 -18.63 0.36
CA ASN A 163 9.27 -17.87 -0.02
C ASN A 163 9.43 -16.59 0.82
N ILE A 164 8.32 -15.90 1.15
CA ILE A 164 8.34 -14.82 2.14
C ILE A 164 8.90 -15.32 3.48
N LYS A 165 8.37 -16.44 3.99
CA LYS A 165 8.79 -17.05 5.26
C LYS A 165 10.22 -17.60 5.24
N SER A 166 10.72 -18.01 4.08
CA SER A 166 12.12 -18.43 3.91
C SER A 166 13.10 -17.26 4.00
N VAL A 167 12.72 -16.08 3.48
CA VAL A 167 13.58 -14.87 3.47
C VAL A 167 13.42 -14.02 4.75
N ILE A 168 12.21 -13.98 5.31
CA ILE A 168 11.85 -13.20 6.50
C ILE A 168 10.99 -14.08 7.44
N PRO A 169 11.61 -14.99 8.23
CA PRO A 169 10.87 -15.96 9.05
C PRO A 169 9.81 -15.36 9.97
N ASP A 170 10.13 -14.21 10.58
CA ASP A 170 9.29 -13.52 11.56
C ASP A 170 8.24 -12.57 10.94
N ALA A 171 8.19 -12.43 9.62
CA ALA A 171 7.18 -11.61 8.95
C ALA A 171 5.78 -12.23 9.10
N GLU A 172 4.77 -11.43 9.43
CA GLU A 172 3.38 -11.86 9.27
C GLU A 172 2.94 -11.64 7.81
N VAL A 173 2.12 -12.55 7.28
CA VAL A 173 1.52 -12.40 5.96
C VAL A 173 0.01 -12.20 6.13
N ILE A 174 -0.54 -11.17 5.48
CA ILE A 174 -1.96 -10.80 5.59
C ILE A 174 -2.64 -10.74 4.23
N GLY A 175 -3.98 -10.73 4.26
CA GLY A 175 -4.80 -10.60 3.06
C GLY A 175 -5.07 -11.91 2.32
N ALA A 176 -4.79 -13.04 2.97
CA ALA A 176 -5.12 -14.37 2.45
C ALA A 176 -5.49 -15.34 3.57
N GLU A 177 -6.29 -16.36 3.25
CA GLU A 177 -6.71 -17.43 4.17
C GLU A 177 -6.08 -18.77 3.74
N ILE A 178 -4.75 -18.80 3.55
CA ILE A 178 -4.02 -19.97 3.05
C ILE A 178 -2.60 -20.01 3.62
N GLY A 179 -2.02 -21.20 3.76
CA GLY A 179 -0.68 -21.38 4.34
C GLY A 179 -0.58 -20.75 5.74
N SER A 180 0.47 -19.95 5.96
CA SER A 180 0.62 -19.14 7.18
C SER A 180 0.05 -17.72 7.08
N ALA A 181 -0.67 -17.38 6.01
CA ALA A 181 -1.29 -16.06 5.87
C ALA A 181 -2.57 -15.95 6.71
N ARG A 182 -2.90 -14.72 7.12
CA ARG A 182 -4.06 -14.42 7.95
C ARG A 182 -5.01 -13.46 7.23
N THR A 183 -6.30 -13.68 7.37
CA THR A 183 -7.34 -12.71 7.00
C THR A 183 -7.15 -11.39 7.74
N ALA A 184 -6.93 -11.48 9.05
CA ALA A 184 -6.71 -10.35 9.93
C ALA A 184 -5.66 -10.72 10.99
N LEU A 185 -4.71 -9.83 11.23
CA LEU A 185 -3.65 -9.96 12.21
C LEU A 185 -3.97 -9.06 13.42
N SER A 186 -3.81 -9.59 14.63
CA SER A 186 -3.74 -8.81 15.87
C SER A 186 -2.34 -8.97 16.45
N LEU A 187 -1.62 -7.86 16.59
CA LEU A 187 -0.25 -7.79 17.07
C LEU A 187 -0.24 -7.11 18.45
N ARG A 188 -0.06 -7.91 19.50
CA ARG A 188 0.15 -7.44 20.86
C ARG A 188 1.60 -7.03 21.05
N LEU A 189 1.84 -5.79 21.47
CA LEU A 189 3.18 -5.33 21.86
C LEU A 189 3.39 -5.50 23.36
N GLU A 190 4.64 -5.70 23.77
CA GLU A 190 5.02 -5.76 25.18
C GLU A 190 4.85 -4.36 25.81
N ASP A 191 4.09 -4.27 26.89
CA ASP A 191 3.67 -3.02 27.57
C ASP A 191 3.13 -1.91 26.64
N GLY A 192 2.58 -2.27 25.47
CA GLY A 192 2.08 -1.35 24.46
C GLY A 192 0.71 -1.72 23.88
N PRO A 193 0.21 -0.92 22.91
CA PRO A 193 -1.09 -1.14 22.29
C PRO A 193 -1.11 -2.44 21.49
N THR A 194 -2.32 -2.98 21.32
CA THR A 194 -2.62 -4.07 20.40
C THR A 194 -3.00 -3.46 19.06
N LEU A 195 -2.23 -3.72 18.00
CA LEU A 195 -2.48 -3.20 16.66
C LEU A 195 -3.06 -4.27 15.76
N GLY A 196 -4.13 -3.94 15.02
CA GLY A 196 -4.73 -4.83 14.04
C GLY A 196 -4.31 -4.47 12.61
N PHE A 197 -4.18 -5.47 11.73
CA PHE A 197 -3.90 -5.28 10.31
C PHE A 197 -4.76 -6.21 9.45
N VAL A 198 -5.45 -5.65 8.45
CA VAL A 198 -6.28 -6.39 7.48
C VAL A 198 -5.87 -6.00 6.08
N GLY A 199 -5.50 -6.98 5.25
CA GLY A 199 -5.26 -6.80 3.83
C GLY A 199 -6.49 -7.20 3.02
N TRP A 200 -6.86 -6.45 1.99
CA TRP A 200 -7.87 -6.88 1.02
C TRP A 200 -7.64 -6.27 -0.35
N THR A 201 -8.29 -6.82 -1.36
CA THR A 201 -8.30 -6.25 -2.71
C THR A 201 -9.70 -6.14 -3.31
N GLU A 202 -9.91 -5.13 -4.14
CA GLU A 202 -11.13 -4.90 -4.93
C GLU A 202 -11.10 -5.60 -6.30
N VAL A 203 -9.92 -5.85 -6.87
CA VAL A 203 -9.75 -6.31 -8.26
C VAL A 203 -8.89 -7.58 -8.33
N MET A 204 -9.18 -8.53 -9.21
CA MET A 204 -8.27 -9.66 -9.51
C MET A 204 -8.06 -9.74 -11.02
N ASN A 205 -6.82 -9.85 -11.48
CA ASN A 205 -6.52 -10.08 -12.91
C ASN A 205 -7.01 -11.47 -13.38
N ARG A 206 -7.18 -12.39 -12.43
CA ARG A 206 -7.73 -13.72 -12.62
C ARG A 206 -8.99 -13.90 -11.77
N ASP A 207 -9.94 -12.96 -11.85
CA ASP A 207 -11.22 -13.09 -11.14
C ASP A 207 -12.09 -14.19 -11.79
N TYR A 208 -11.80 -15.43 -11.40
CA TYR A 208 -12.66 -16.56 -11.69
C TYR A 208 -13.38 -17.02 -10.43
N ARG A 209 -14.63 -17.47 -10.62
CA ARG A 209 -15.64 -17.78 -9.58
C ARG A 209 -15.29 -18.96 -8.65
N HIS A 210 -14.04 -19.42 -8.63
CA HIS A 210 -13.61 -20.70 -8.05
C HIS A 210 -12.30 -20.71 -7.25
N TYR A 211 -11.55 -19.60 -7.16
CA TYR A 211 -10.61 -19.48 -6.02
C TYR A 211 -11.44 -19.54 -4.74
N LYS A 212 -11.14 -20.46 -3.82
CA LYS A 212 -11.90 -20.70 -2.58
C LYS A 212 -11.74 -19.56 -1.55
N LYS A 213 -12.14 -18.32 -1.88
CA LYS A 213 -11.95 -17.10 -1.06
C LYS A 213 -10.55 -17.01 -0.43
N LYS A 214 -9.50 -17.39 -1.18
CA LYS A 214 -8.14 -17.52 -0.62
C LYS A 214 -7.36 -16.22 -0.56
N ILE A 215 -7.68 -15.27 -1.43
CA ILE A 215 -7.31 -13.86 -1.28
C ILE A 215 -8.54 -13.12 -0.74
N ILE A 216 -8.33 -12.26 0.25
CA ILE A 216 -9.42 -11.53 0.91
C ILE A 216 -9.91 -10.40 0.00
N ARG A 217 -11.23 -10.34 -0.20
CA ARG A 217 -11.90 -9.31 -0.99
C ARG A 217 -12.58 -8.32 -0.06
N GLU A 218 -12.88 -7.10 -0.53
CA GLU A 218 -13.60 -6.15 0.31
C GLU A 218 -14.99 -6.67 0.75
N THR A 219 -15.65 -7.46 -0.11
CA THR A 219 -16.93 -8.11 0.23
C THR A 219 -16.82 -9.11 1.39
N ASP A 220 -15.61 -9.53 1.77
CA ASP A 220 -15.38 -10.38 2.95
C ASP A 220 -15.25 -9.55 4.24
N LEU A 221 -15.02 -8.23 4.19
CA LEU A 221 -14.97 -7.35 5.38
C LEU A 221 -16.30 -7.27 6.13
N ALA A 222 -17.40 -7.66 5.48
CA ALA A 222 -18.71 -7.81 6.12
C ALA A 222 -18.81 -9.07 7.01
N ASP A 223 -17.80 -9.94 7.02
CA ASP A 223 -17.78 -11.10 7.91
C ASP A 223 -17.70 -10.66 9.39
N SER A 224 -18.49 -11.35 10.21
CA SER A 224 -18.42 -11.35 11.67
C SER A 224 -16.99 -11.47 12.23
N ALA A 225 -16.12 -12.27 11.61
CA ALA A 225 -14.75 -12.47 12.06
C ALA A 225 -13.87 -11.23 11.86
N ILE A 226 -14.09 -10.49 10.78
CA ILE A 226 -13.34 -9.26 10.47
C ILE A 226 -13.90 -8.09 11.28
N THR A 227 -15.22 -7.94 11.36
CA THR A 227 -15.84 -6.90 12.20
C THR A 227 -15.48 -7.04 13.69
N GLN A 228 -15.33 -8.27 14.20
CA GLN A 228 -14.87 -8.53 15.58
C GLN A 228 -13.39 -8.21 15.87
N ILE A 229 -12.54 -7.89 14.89
CA ILE A 229 -11.15 -7.55 15.23
C ILE A 229 -11.04 -6.18 15.88
N LYS A 230 -11.91 -5.22 15.52
CA LYS A 230 -11.86 -3.85 16.05
C LYS A 230 -12.05 -3.81 17.56
N ASP A 231 -12.92 -4.66 18.11
CA ASP A 231 -13.13 -4.81 19.56
C ASP A 231 -11.93 -5.40 20.32
N LYS A 232 -10.92 -5.91 19.61
CA LYS A 232 -9.75 -6.63 20.15
C LYS A 232 -8.44 -5.85 19.93
N VAL A 233 -8.48 -4.66 19.35
CA VAL A 233 -7.30 -3.86 19.02
C VAL A 233 -7.53 -2.38 19.34
N ASP A 234 -6.49 -1.71 19.82
CA ASP A 234 -6.52 -0.28 20.12
C ASP A 234 -6.55 0.56 18.83
N MET A 235 -5.98 0.04 17.74
CA MET A 235 -5.97 0.68 16.42
C MET A 235 -5.95 -0.38 15.30
N LEU A 236 -6.80 -0.24 14.28
CA LEU A 236 -6.93 -1.13 13.13
C LEU A 236 -6.51 -0.45 11.83
N PHE A 237 -5.54 -1.07 11.15
CA PHE A 237 -5.01 -0.66 9.86
C PHE A 237 -5.60 -1.51 8.74
N GLY A 238 -6.14 -0.85 7.71
CA GLY A 238 -6.54 -1.45 6.45
C GLY A 238 -5.47 -1.25 5.39
N PHE A 239 -5.19 -2.30 4.62
CA PHE A 239 -4.20 -2.30 3.56
C PHE A 239 -4.85 -2.78 2.26
N ALA A 240 -5.31 -1.82 1.46
CA ALA A 240 -6.36 -2.01 0.47
C ALA A 240 -5.83 -1.85 -0.96
N HIS A 241 -5.97 -2.86 -1.80
CA HIS A 241 -5.54 -2.81 -3.21
C HIS A 241 -6.74 -2.67 -4.15
N GLY A 242 -6.88 -1.54 -4.84
CA GLY A 242 -8.08 -1.22 -5.62
C GLY A 242 -7.92 0.00 -6.51
N ASN A 243 -9.02 0.75 -6.72
CA ASN A 243 -9.07 1.92 -7.62
C ASN A 243 -8.73 1.58 -9.11
N GLU A 244 -8.58 2.62 -9.95
CA GLU A 244 -8.23 2.51 -11.37
C GLU A 244 -6.73 2.74 -11.58
N GLU A 245 -6.05 1.80 -12.26
CA GLU A 245 -4.63 1.88 -12.62
C GLU A 245 -4.27 3.20 -13.32
N GLN A 246 -3.18 3.83 -12.89
CA GLN A 246 -2.65 5.09 -13.41
C GLN A 246 -3.64 6.28 -13.31
N SER A 247 -4.71 6.17 -12.53
CA SER A 247 -5.60 7.30 -12.20
C SER A 247 -5.06 8.10 -11.01
N TYR A 248 -4.91 9.41 -11.19
CA TYR A 248 -4.56 10.36 -10.11
C TYR A 248 -5.71 10.71 -9.17
N SER A 249 -6.93 10.30 -9.50
CA SER A 249 -8.11 10.43 -8.65
C SER A 249 -8.64 9.05 -8.26
N PRO A 250 -9.03 8.84 -6.99
CA PRO A 250 -9.74 7.63 -6.61
C PRO A 250 -11.07 7.54 -7.36
N LEU A 251 -11.55 6.32 -7.58
CA LEU A 251 -12.93 6.10 -7.99
C LEU A 251 -13.85 6.56 -6.87
N LYS A 252 -14.93 7.27 -7.20
CA LYS A 252 -15.85 7.83 -6.20
C LYS A 252 -16.43 6.72 -5.32
N GLU A 253 -16.77 5.61 -5.95
CA GLU A 253 -17.37 4.43 -5.32
C GLU A 253 -16.37 3.73 -4.37
N THR A 254 -15.09 3.66 -4.73
CA THR A 254 -14.01 3.15 -3.85
C THR A 254 -13.76 4.09 -2.69
N ARG A 255 -13.62 5.39 -2.97
CA ARG A 255 -13.46 6.42 -1.94
C ARG A 255 -14.59 6.37 -0.91
N ASP A 256 -15.84 6.36 -1.36
CA ASP A 256 -16.97 6.47 -0.45
C ASP A 256 -17.06 5.22 0.45
N ARG A 257 -16.85 4.00 -0.11
CA ARG A 257 -16.77 2.76 0.69
C ARG A 257 -15.65 2.79 1.75
N TRP A 258 -14.44 3.21 1.38
CA TRP A 258 -13.32 3.29 2.34
C TRP A 258 -13.53 4.39 3.39
N ARG A 259 -14.18 5.49 3.02
CA ARG A 259 -14.59 6.50 4.00
C ARG A 259 -15.65 5.97 4.96
N ASP A 260 -16.63 5.21 4.48
CA ASP A 260 -17.69 4.65 5.32
C ASP A 260 -17.09 3.65 6.33
N LEU A 261 -16.12 2.83 5.93
CA LEU A 261 -15.34 1.97 6.84
C LEU A 261 -14.61 2.74 7.97
N LEU A 262 -14.16 3.98 7.71
CA LEU A 262 -13.54 4.85 8.72
C LEU A 262 -14.60 5.58 9.58
N CYS A 263 -15.68 6.08 8.96
CA CYS A 263 -16.79 6.75 9.64
C CYS A 263 -17.55 5.82 10.59
N GLU A 264 -17.72 4.54 10.23
CA GLU A 264 -18.32 3.50 11.08
C GLU A 264 -17.36 2.99 12.16
N HIS A 265 -16.18 3.61 12.31
CA HIS A 265 -15.11 3.23 13.25
C HIS A 265 -14.61 1.79 13.11
N LYS A 266 -14.86 1.14 11.96
CA LYS A 266 -14.34 -0.21 11.69
C LYS A 266 -12.82 -0.18 11.54
N PHE A 267 -12.28 0.86 10.91
CA PHE A 267 -10.85 1.13 10.79
C PHE A 267 -10.48 2.51 11.36
N ASP A 268 -9.22 2.71 11.72
CA ASP A 268 -8.66 4.03 12.08
C ASP A 268 -7.79 4.60 10.96
N VAL A 269 -7.13 3.74 10.19
CA VAL A 269 -6.31 4.11 9.04
C VAL A 269 -6.54 3.12 7.91
N ILE A 270 -6.73 3.61 6.69
CA ILE A 270 -6.71 2.79 5.46
C ILE A 270 -5.61 3.33 4.54
N VAL A 271 -4.72 2.44 4.12
CA VAL A 271 -3.63 2.71 3.18
C VAL A 271 -3.92 1.98 1.88
N GLY A 272 -4.12 2.76 0.81
CA GLY A 272 -4.53 2.30 -0.51
C GLY A 272 -3.36 2.03 -1.47
N HIS A 273 -3.58 1.11 -2.39
CA HIS A 273 -2.61 0.51 -3.33
C HIS A 273 -3.29 0.20 -4.67
N GLY A 274 -2.51 -0.05 -5.73
CA GLY A 274 -3.01 -0.51 -7.04
C GLY A 274 -3.03 0.52 -8.18
N PRO A 275 -3.29 1.82 -7.97
CA PRO A 275 -3.13 2.82 -9.03
C PRO A 275 -1.70 2.99 -9.55
N HIS A 276 -0.69 2.45 -8.84
CA HIS A 276 0.75 2.64 -9.09
C HIS A 276 1.21 4.11 -9.15
N VAL A 277 0.34 5.06 -8.77
CA VAL A 277 0.59 6.51 -8.74
C VAL A 277 -0.01 7.07 -7.46
N LEU A 278 0.54 8.20 -6.99
CA LEU A 278 -0.04 8.90 -5.84
C LEU A 278 -1.46 9.39 -6.12
N GLN A 279 -2.34 9.16 -5.14
CA GLN A 279 -3.68 9.73 -5.06
C GLN A 279 -3.80 10.59 -3.79
N PRO A 280 -4.91 11.32 -3.59
CA PRO A 280 -5.06 12.18 -2.43
C PRO A 280 -5.00 11.39 -1.11
N ALA A 281 -4.62 12.06 -0.03
CA ALA A 281 -4.84 11.57 1.33
C ALA A 281 -5.80 12.53 2.04
N GLU A 282 -6.79 12.01 2.76
CA GLU A 282 -7.80 12.81 3.47
C GLU A 282 -8.00 12.35 4.91
N GLN A 283 -8.35 13.29 5.79
CA GLN A 283 -8.88 13.01 7.11
C GLN A 283 -10.37 12.66 6.97
N VAL A 284 -10.82 11.62 7.69
CA VAL A 284 -12.20 11.13 7.62
C VAL A 284 -12.81 11.18 9.01
N GLY A 285 -13.79 12.06 9.19
CA GLY A 285 -14.31 12.40 10.52
C GLY A 285 -13.22 13.02 11.39
N GLU A 286 -13.32 12.84 12.71
CA GLU A 286 -12.34 13.41 13.64
C GLU A 286 -10.98 12.68 13.64
N LYS A 287 -10.97 11.38 13.31
CA LYS A 287 -9.85 10.47 13.65
C LYS A 287 -9.36 9.55 12.53
N GLY A 288 -10.14 9.36 11.46
CA GLY A 288 -9.78 8.44 10.39
C GLY A 288 -8.72 9.05 9.46
N LEU A 289 -7.73 8.25 9.04
CA LEU A 289 -6.78 8.62 7.98
C LEU A 289 -7.00 7.74 6.75
N LEU A 290 -7.19 8.35 5.58
CA LEU A 290 -7.37 7.64 4.32
C LEU A 290 -6.32 8.07 3.31
N PHE A 291 -5.41 7.17 2.96
CA PHE A 291 -4.49 7.34 1.84
C PHE A 291 -5.06 6.57 0.65
N HIS A 292 -5.56 7.25 -0.39
CA HIS A 292 -6.24 6.58 -1.51
C HIS A 292 -5.31 5.72 -2.37
N SER A 293 -4.07 6.19 -2.54
CA SER A 293 -2.97 5.40 -3.09
C SER A 293 -1.64 6.01 -2.70
N ILE A 294 -0.75 5.19 -2.13
CA ILE A 294 0.64 5.58 -1.83
C ILE A 294 1.62 5.25 -2.97
N GLY A 295 1.12 4.70 -4.08
CA GLY A 295 1.90 4.35 -5.27
C GLY A 295 2.89 3.20 -5.02
N ASN A 296 3.93 3.12 -5.85
CA ASN A 296 4.92 2.06 -5.78
C ASN A 296 6.00 2.32 -4.73
N TYR A 297 6.48 1.26 -4.08
CA TYR A 297 7.79 1.25 -3.45
C TYR A 297 8.88 0.87 -4.47
N CYS A 298 8.65 -0.16 -5.29
CA CYS A 298 9.46 -0.46 -6.46
C CYS A 298 8.64 -1.13 -7.56
N SER A 299 8.82 -0.70 -8.80
CA SER A 299 8.00 -1.13 -9.94
C SER A 299 8.82 -1.39 -11.22
N PRO A 300 8.34 -2.24 -12.15
CA PRO A 300 8.92 -2.36 -13.48
C PRO A 300 8.36 -1.30 -14.45
N ILE A 301 7.30 -0.60 -14.05
CA ILE A 301 6.57 0.35 -14.89
C ILE A 301 7.41 1.63 -15.03
N GLY A 302 8.17 1.72 -16.11
CA GLY A 302 9.10 2.82 -16.38
C GLY A 302 8.48 4.13 -16.86
N LYS A 303 7.18 4.37 -16.63
CA LYS A 303 6.58 5.69 -16.89
C LYS A 303 7.04 6.66 -15.81
N SER A 304 7.24 7.93 -16.15
CA SER A 304 7.66 8.94 -15.16
C SER A 304 6.65 9.14 -14.03
N GLN A 305 5.40 8.69 -14.20
CA GLN A 305 4.29 8.81 -13.27
C GLN A 305 4.35 7.79 -12.14
N THR A 306 4.72 6.55 -12.47
CA THR A 306 4.82 5.40 -11.57
C THR A 306 6.16 5.33 -10.84
N LYS A 307 7.10 6.23 -11.17
CA LYS A 307 8.37 6.44 -10.45
C LYS A 307 8.21 7.16 -9.10
N VAL A 308 7.08 7.81 -8.84
CA VAL A 308 6.86 8.60 -7.62
C VAL A 308 5.84 7.91 -6.74
N GLY A 309 6.24 7.63 -5.50
CA GLY A 309 5.41 7.05 -4.45
C GLY A 309 5.50 7.85 -3.15
N ALA A 310 4.89 7.34 -2.10
CA ALA A 310 4.94 7.90 -0.77
C ALA A 310 5.19 6.81 0.27
N ILE A 311 5.85 7.21 1.35
CA ILE A 311 6.09 6.40 2.53
C ILE A 311 5.44 7.16 3.70
N PRO A 312 4.16 6.86 4.01
CA PRO A 312 3.55 7.29 5.25
C PRO A 312 4.30 6.70 6.45
N GLU A 313 4.56 7.57 7.41
CA GLU A 313 5.19 7.30 8.68
C GLU A 313 4.20 7.74 9.77
N LEU A 314 3.79 6.81 10.63
CA LEU A 314 2.92 7.06 11.77
C LEU A 314 3.69 6.80 13.07
N THR A 315 3.82 7.83 13.90
CA THR A 315 4.37 7.72 15.25
C THR A 315 3.20 7.73 16.25
N ILE A 316 2.89 6.57 16.80
CA ILE A 316 1.82 6.35 17.77
C ILE A 316 2.39 6.65 19.17
N HIS A 317 1.79 7.62 19.87
CA HIS A 317 2.17 7.96 21.24
C HIS A 317 1.19 7.33 22.22
N TYR A 318 1.70 6.51 23.13
CA TYR A 318 0.88 5.70 24.04
C TYR A 318 1.43 5.65 25.46
N SER A 319 0.57 5.27 26.38
CA SER A 319 0.89 4.96 27.79
C SER A 319 0.05 3.76 28.24
N LYS A 320 0.05 3.41 29.53
CA LYS A 320 -0.75 2.29 30.07
C LYS A 320 -2.26 2.54 29.96
N GLU A 321 -2.66 3.80 29.80
CA GLU A 321 -4.04 4.26 29.60
C GLU A 321 -4.48 4.19 28.12
N GLY A 322 -3.59 3.82 27.20
CA GLY A 322 -3.88 3.64 25.77
C GLY A 322 -3.19 4.66 24.86
N ILE A 323 -3.69 4.78 23.63
CA ILE A 323 -3.14 5.68 22.60
C ILE A 323 -3.63 7.12 22.84
N SER A 324 -2.68 8.06 22.96
CA SER A 324 -2.96 9.49 23.19
C SER A 324 -3.23 10.24 21.88
N PHE A 325 -2.29 10.14 20.94
CA PHE A 325 -2.32 10.77 19.63
C PHE A 325 -1.36 10.03 18.69
N THR A 326 -1.57 10.19 17.39
CA THR A 326 -0.65 9.70 16.34
C THR A 326 -0.19 10.89 15.53
N ASP A 327 1.12 11.11 15.49
CA ASP A 327 1.75 12.03 14.54
C ASP A 327 1.95 11.30 13.21
N TYR A 328 1.61 11.95 12.10
CA TYR A 328 1.79 11.42 10.76
C TYR A 328 2.73 12.30 9.93
N LYS A 329 3.50 11.65 9.06
CA LYS A 329 4.36 12.31 8.07
C LYS A 329 4.33 11.53 6.76
N ILE A 330 4.29 12.24 5.64
CA ILE A 330 4.23 11.65 4.29
C ILE A 330 5.55 11.97 3.59
N ASN A 331 6.47 11.01 3.58
CA ASN A 331 7.75 11.15 2.90
C ASN A 331 7.57 10.80 1.41
N ILE A 332 8.02 11.65 0.48
CA ILE A 332 7.93 11.36 -0.97
C ILE A 332 9.10 10.49 -1.41
N LEU A 333 8.81 9.43 -2.16
CA LEU A 333 9.75 8.47 -2.71
C LEU A 333 9.89 8.66 -4.22
N GLU A 334 11.11 8.59 -4.73
CA GLU A 334 11.41 8.47 -6.16
C GLU A 334 12.18 7.18 -6.46
N GLN A 335 11.79 6.50 -7.55
CA GLN A 335 12.54 5.43 -8.20
C GLN A 335 13.18 5.93 -9.50
N ASP A 336 14.49 6.16 -9.49
CA ASP A 336 15.23 6.51 -10.71
C ASP A 336 16.43 5.60 -10.96
N ASN A 337 16.59 5.15 -12.22
CA ASN A 337 17.70 4.30 -12.69
C ASN A 337 18.04 3.09 -11.78
N GLY A 338 17.02 2.49 -11.18
CA GLY A 338 17.15 1.35 -10.25
C GLY A 338 17.62 1.73 -8.84
N ARG A 339 17.58 3.01 -8.47
CA ARG A 339 17.80 3.54 -7.12
C ARG A 339 16.46 4.03 -6.53
N LEU A 340 16.27 3.84 -5.24
CA LEU A 340 15.17 4.41 -4.46
C LEU A 340 15.72 5.51 -3.52
N SER A 341 15.06 6.66 -3.51
CA SER A 341 15.46 7.82 -2.71
C SER A 341 14.29 8.66 -2.22
N LEU A 342 14.41 9.21 -1.02
CA LEU A 342 13.49 10.23 -0.51
C LEU A 342 13.75 11.58 -1.18
N ILE A 343 12.69 12.29 -1.55
CA ILE A 343 12.78 13.68 -2.05
C ILE A 343 12.69 14.63 -0.86
N GLN A 344 13.81 14.84 -0.17
CA GLN A 344 13.87 15.65 1.05
C GLN A 344 13.70 17.16 0.79
N ASP A 345 14.22 17.65 -0.33
CA ASP A 345 14.27 19.08 -0.69
C ASP A 345 13.00 19.58 -1.39
N LEU A 346 11.95 18.76 -1.47
CA LEU A 346 10.68 19.10 -2.14
C LEU A 346 9.98 20.33 -1.55
N ASN A 347 10.13 20.58 -0.25
CA ASN A 347 9.58 21.75 0.44
C ASN A 347 10.48 22.99 0.29
N THR A 348 11.81 22.81 0.27
CA THR A 348 12.80 23.89 0.34
C THR A 348 13.28 24.36 -1.02
N GLU A 349 13.32 23.46 -2.00
CA GLU A 349 13.81 23.71 -3.36
C GLU A 349 12.88 23.07 -4.42
N PRO A 350 11.55 23.33 -4.40
CA PRO A 350 10.58 22.74 -5.33
C PRO A 350 10.92 22.96 -6.81
N GLN A 351 11.69 24.00 -7.14
CA GLN A 351 12.20 24.29 -8.48
C GLN A 351 13.12 23.21 -9.06
N LYS A 352 13.73 22.35 -8.24
CA LYS A 352 14.52 21.19 -8.70
C LYS A 352 13.64 20.06 -9.23
N HIS A 353 12.38 20.00 -8.81
CA HIS A 353 11.45 18.89 -9.06
C HIS A 353 10.16 19.33 -9.77
N PRO A 354 10.22 20.12 -10.87
CA PRO A 354 9.07 20.81 -11.43
C PRO A 354 7.95 19.87 -11.88
N ASP A 355 8.28 18.72 -12.47
CA ASP A 355 7.31 17.72 -12.90
C ASP A 355 6.59 17.03 -11.73
N ILE A 356 7.32 16.79 -10.64
CA ILE A 356 6.80 16.13 -9.44
C ILE A 356 5.88 17.10 -8.68
N ILE A 357 6.33 18.34 -8.47
CA ILE A 357 5.52 19.43 -7.90
C ILE A 357 4.26 19.69 -8.73
N SER A 358 4.37 19.70 -10.07
CA SER A 358 3.24 19.90 -10.98
C SER A 358 2.15 18.83 -10.84
N ARG A 359 2.52 17.58 -10.52
CA ARG A 359 1.58 16.48 -10.25
C ARG A 359 1.05 16.54 -8.82
N LEU A 360 1.92 16.67 -7.83
CA LEU A 360 1.54 16.73 -6.42
C LEU A 360 0.57 17.88 -6.13
N ARG A 361 0.74 19.06 -6.74
CA ARG A 361 -0.22 20.17 -6.65
C ARG A 361 -1.62 19.86 -7.20
N ARG A 362 -1.76 18.89 -8.10
CA ARG A 362 -3.07 18.43 -8.62
C ARG A 362 -3.74 17.43 -7.70
N ILE A 363 -2.95 16.65 -6.96
CA ILE A 363 -3.37 15.55 -6.09
C ILE A 363 -3.65 16.07 -4.67
N TRP A 364 -2.67 16.75 -4.06
CA TRP A 364 -2.77 17.42 -2.76
C TRP A 364 -2.72 18.93 -2.99
N LYS A 365 -3.87 19.52 -3.38
CA LYS A 365 -4.02 20.99 -3.57
C LYS A 365 -3.52 21.84 -2.38
N PRO A 366 -3.64 21.42 -1.10
CA PRO A 366 -3.11 22.16 0.04
C PRO A 366 -1.73 21.65 0.51
N LEU A 367 -0.92 21.04 -0.38
CA LEU A 367 0.53 21.06 -0.19
C LEU A 367 1.01 22.50 -0.26
N SER A 368 0.93 23.18 0.88
CA SER A 368 1.67 24.38 1.18
C SER A 368 3.15 24.03 1.27
N PHE A 369 3.75 23.79 0.11
CA PHE A 369 5.18 23.96 -0.16
C PHE A 369 5.52 25.45 -0.06
N ASN A 370 5.19 26.07 1.08
CA ASN A 370 5.64 27.41 1.39
C ASN A 370 7.11 27.27 1.78
N PRO A 371 8.03 28.02 1.14
CA PRO A 371 9.28 28.32 1.81
C PRO A 371 8.95 29.06 3.12
N ALA A 372 9.67 28.73 4.18
CA ALA A 372 9.59 29.42 5.47
C ALA A 372 10.09 30.87 5.36
#